data_AF-A0A9Q0YMJ0-F1
#
_entry.id   AF-A0A9Q0YMJ0-F1
#
_cell.length_a   1.000
_cell.length_b   1.000
_cell.length_c   1.000
_cell.angle_alpha   90.00
_cell.angle_beta   90.00
_cell.angle_gamma   90.00
#
_symmetry.space_group_name_H-M   'P 1'
#
loop_
_entity.id
_entity.type
_entity.pdbx_description
1 polymer ?
#
loop_
_entity_poly.entity_id
_entity_poly.type
_entity_poly.pdbx_seq_one_letter_code
_entity_poly.pdbx_strand_id
1 'polypeptide(L)'
;MKSKLLHLLERDNESSDLDKIPGKLAWIFDGMAILQQLASSNASTFGEFASQVFDILISVTRTRNCKRIDFVTDRYLPHSIKSAERGKRSSAGDIRVKIISSTQKKTIQWKKFLANATNKTELVEFLVKEWEKAYYTPKLQGVNPICCPWGDVSPSFK
;
A
#
# COMPACT_ATOMS: atom_id res chain seq x y z
N MET A 1 11.22 -23.51 -2.83
CA MET A 1 9.77 -23.79 -2.85
C MET A 1 8.97 -22.71 -3.60
N LYS A 2 9.26 -21.40 -3.43
CA LYS A 2 8.63 -20.30 -4.21
C LYS A 2 8.77 -20.41 -5.74
N SER A 3 9.88 -20.92 -6.28
CA SER A 3 10.13 -20.96 -7.72
C SER A 3 9.31 -21.99 -8.51
N LYS A 4 8.89 -23.11 -7.88
CA LYS A 4 8.10 -24.15 -8.57
C LYS A 4 6.68 -23.69 -8.87
N LEU A 5 6.06 -22.91 -7.98
CA LEU A 5 4.71 -22.39 -8.20
C LEU A 5 4.68 -21.37 -9.32
N LEU A 6 5.66 -20.46 -9.36
CA LEU A 6 5.78 -19.47 -10.42
C LEU A 6 5.93 -20.13 -11.79
N HIS A 7 6.83 -21.12 -11.91
CA HIS A 7 7.04 -21.86 -13.14
C HIS A 7 5.79 -22.64 -13.60
N LEU A 8 4.95 -23.11 -12.66
CA LEU A 8 3.69 -23.77 -13.01
C LEU A 8 2.62 -22.78 -13.50
N LEU A 9 2.60 -21.56 -12.95
CA LEU A 9 1.68 -20.51 -13.37
C LEU A 9 2.09 -19.90 -14.72
N GLU A 10 3.39 -19.73 -14.97
CA GLU A 10 3.92 -19.21 -16.24
C GLU A 10 3.68 -20.17 -17.40
N ARG A 11 3.58 -21.47 -17.14
CA ARG A 11 3.41 -22.51 -18.17
C ARG A 11 2.12 -22.35 -18.98
N ASP A 12 1.05 -21.87 -18.35
CA ASP A 12 -0.28 -21.77 -18.95
C ASP A 12 -0.73 -20.29 -19.10
N ASN A 13 0.20 -19.33 -18.97
CA ASN A 13 -0.11 -17.90 -19.01
C ASN A 13 -0.08 -17.36 -20.45
N GLU A 14 -1.26 -17.19 -21.05
CA GLU A 14 -1.38 -16.36 -22.24
C GLU A 14 -1.18 -14.88 -21.87
N SER A 15 -0.47 -14.12 -22.70
CA SER A 15 -0.29 -12.68 -22.48
C SER A 15 -1.64 -11.97 -22.62
N SER A 16 -2.30 -11.71 -21.51
CA SER A 16 -3.53 -10.94 -21.48
C SER A 16 -3.24 -9.50 -21.92
N ASP A 17 -3.70 -9.16 -23.11
CA ASP A 17 -3.68 -7.80 -23.61
C ASP A 17 -4.74 -7.00 -22.84
N LEU A 18 -4.29 -6.33 -21.77
CA LEU A 18 -5.17 -5.59 -20.86
C LEU A 18 -5.94 -4.48 -21.58
N ASP A 19 -5.45 -4.03 -22.74
CA ASP A 19 -6.10 -3.02 -23.57
C ASP A 19 -7.32 -3.57 -24.32
N LYS A 20 -7.46 -4.90 -24.41
CA LYS A 20 -8.60 -5.58 -25.05
C LYS A 20 -9.76 -5.88 -24.11
N ILE A 21 -9.66 -5.58 -22.81
CA ILE A 21 -10.73 -5.85 -21.85
C ILE A 21 -11.76 -4.70 -21.94
N PRO A 22 -12.96 -4.93 -22.50
CA PRO A 22 -13.95 -3.87 -22.62
C PRO A 22 -14.61 -3.62 -21.25
N GLY A 23 -14.34 -2.47 -20.63
CA GLY A 23 -15.01 -2.09 -19.39
C GLY A 23 -14.28 -1.03 -18.55
N LYS A 24 -14.91 -0.62 -17.45
CA LYS A 24 -14.27 0.21 -16.42
C LYS A 24 -13.31 -0.69 -15.62
N LEU A 25 -12.03 -0.66 -15.97
CA LEU A 25 -10.99 -1.39 -15.25
C LEU A 25 -10.79 -0.80 -13.85
N ALA A 26 -10.71 -1.67 -12.85
CA ALA A 26 -10.32 -1.36 -11.48
C ALA A 26 -9.02 -2.08 -11.14
N TRP A 27 -8.09 -1.37 -10.50
CA TRP A 27 -6.83 -1.92 -10.05
C TRP A 27 -6.80 -1.98 -8.53
N ILE A 28 -6.67 -3.17 -7.97
CA ILE A 28 -6.63 -3.40 -6.54
C ILE A 28 -5.19 -3.70 -6.13
N PHE A 29 -4.63 -2.84 -5.29
CA PHE A 29 -3.30 -3.02 -4.74
C PHE A 29 -3.36 -3.63 -3.35
N ASP A 30 -2.56 -4.67 -3.14
CA ASP A 30 -2.16 -5.08 -1.79
C ASP A 30 -1.21 -4.01 -1.22
N GLY A 31 -1.76 -3.14 -0.39
CA GLY A 31 -1.04 -2.03 0.22
C GLY A 31 0.09 -2.51 1.13
N MET A 32 -0.02 -3.66 1.77
CA MET A 32 1.08 -4.21 2.59
C MET A 32 2.22 -4.74 1.76
N ALA A 33 1.96 -5.24 0.56
CA ALA A 33 3.01 -5.59 -0.37
C ALA A 33 3.76 -4.33 -0.84
N ILE A 34 3.05 -3.28 -1.24
CA ILE A 34 3.66 -2.01 -1.68
C ILE A 34 4.53 -1.38 -0.57
N LEU A 35 3.98 -1.26 0.65
CA LEU A 35 4.69 -0.62 1.76
C LEU A 35 5.93 -1.41 2.20
N GLN A 36 5.93 -2.73 2.02
CA GLN A 36 7.11 -3.57 2.22
C GLN A 36 8.12 -3.45 1.08
N GLN A 37 7.67 -3.37 -0.18
CA GLN A 37 8.54 -3.18 -1.34
C GLN A 37 9.31 -1.85 -1.25
N LEU A 38 8.62 -0.79 -0.81
CA LEU A 38 9.20 0.55 -0.66
C LEU A 38 9.99 0.72 0.66
N ALA A 39 10.23 -0.37 1.40
CA ALA A 39 11.09 -0.35 2.57
C ALA A 39 12.46 0.26 2.25
N SER A 40 13.03 -0.13 1.12
CA SER A 40 14.34 0.32 0.63
C SER A 40 14.26 1.61 -0.20
N SER A 41 13.12 2.29 -0.23
CA SER A 41 13.01 3.54 -0.99
C SER A 41 13.88 4.65 -0.38
N ASN A 42 14.41 5.52 -1.24
CA ASN A 42 15.29 6.63 -0.86
C ASN A 42 14.54 7.82 -0.22
N ALA A 43 13.27 7.63 0.19
CA ALA A 43 12.52 8.66 0.89
C ALA A 43 13.18 9.01 2.23
N SER A 44 13.48 10.29 2.42
CA SER A 44 14.11 10.81 3.63
C SER A 44 13.09 11.11 4.73
N THR A 45 11.86 11.45 4.34
CA THR A 45 10.75 11.78 5.25
C THR A 45 9.52 10.91 5.00
N PHE A 46 8.59 10.88 5.97
CA PHE A 46 7.31 10.18 5.79
C PHE A 46 6.45 10.82 4.69
N GLY A 47 6.54 12.13 4.47
CA GLY A 47 5.84 12.84 3.39
C GLY A 47 6.37 12.48 2.00
N GLU A 48 7.69 12.40 1.85
CA GLU A 48 8.31 11.90 0.61
C GLU A 48 7.93 10.45 0.34
N PHE A 49 7.91 9.63 1.38
CA PHE A 49 7.47 8.24 1.28
C PHE A 49 6.00 8.16 0.84
N ALA A 50 5.12 8.98 1.43
CA ALA A 50 3.72 9.06 1.03
C ALA A 50 3.55 9.48 -0.44
N SER A 51 4.38 10.43 -0.91
CA SER A 51 4.39 10.86 -2.31
C SER A 51 4.82 9.72 -3.24
N GLN A 52 5.88 8.98 -2.90
CA GLN A 52 6.35 7.85 -3.71
C GLN A 52 5.30 6.73 -3.82
N VAL A 53 4.63 6.38 -2.71
CA VAL A 53 3.55 5.40 -2.73
C VAL A 53 2.42 5.88 -3.64
N PHE A 54 2.02 7.14 -3.50
CA PHE A 54 0.95 7.73 -4.31
C PHE A 54 1.27 7.75 -5.80
N ASP A 55 2.49 8.15 -6.16
CA ASP A 55 2.92 8.20 -7.55
C ASP A 55 2.92 6.80 -8.20
N ILE A 56 3.24 5.74 -7.44
CA ILE A 56 3.09 4.35 -7.91
C ILE A 56 1.63 4.02 -8.22
N LEU A 57 0.71 4.36 -7.32
CA LEU A 57 -0.72 4.10 -7.54
C LEU A 57 -1.22 4.81 -8.81
N ILE A 58 -0.90 6.09 -8.99
CA ILE A 58 -1.35 6.89 -10.13
C ILE A 58 -0.63 6.55 -11.44
N SER A 59 0.61 6.05 -11.39
CA SER A 59 1.31 5.63 -12.61
C SER A 59 0.56 4.52 -13.37
N VAL A 60 -0.14 3.64 -12.63
CA VAL A 60 -0.89 2.53 -13.21
C VAL A 60 -2.15 3.01 -13.92
N THR A 61 -2.84 4.05 -13.42
CA THR A 61 -4.01 4.60 -14.12
C THR A 61 -3.64 5.26 -15.44
N ARG A 62 -2.52 6.00 -15.45
CA ARG A 62 -2.04 6.66 -16.67
C ARG A 62 -1.60 5.69 -17.75
N THR A 63 -1.04 4.55 -17.36
CA THR A 63 -0.49 3.56 -18.30
C THR A 63 -1.51 2.52 -18.75
N ARG A 64 -2.60 2.30 -18.01
CA ARG A 64 -3.55 1.18 -18.25
C ARG A 64 -5.00 1.61 -18.44
N ASN A 65 -5.27 2.88 -18.77
CA ASN A 65 -6.61 3.45 -18.95
C ASN A 65 -7.61 3.08 -17.83
N CYS A 66 -7.10 2.95 -16.60
CA CYS A 66 -7.89 2.59 -15.44
C CYS A 66 -8.46 3.83 -14.78
N LYS A 67 -9.74 3.79 -14.40
CA LYS A 67 -10.43 4.92 -13.75
C LYS A 67 -10.66 4.72 -12.25
N ARG A 68 -10.36 3.53 -11.70
CA ARG A 68 -10.56 3.20 -10.28
C ARG A 68 -9.36 2.46 -9.71
N ILE A 69 -8.78 3.02 -8.65
CA ILE A 69 -7.72 2.35 -7.89
C ILE A 69 -8.26 2.03 -6.49
N ASP A 70 -8.09 0.80 -6.04
CA ASP A 70 -8.37 0.41 -4.66
C ASP A 70 -7.05 0.13 -3.94
N PHE A 71 -6.73 0.89 -2.88
CA PHE A 71 -5.60 0.64 -2.00
C PHE A 71 -6.11 -0.10 -0.75
N VAL A 72 -5.77 -1.39 -0.65
CA VAL A 72 -6.32 -2.29 0.38
C VAL A 72 -5.23 -2.69 1.37
N THR A 73 -5.52 -2.56 2.66
CA THR A 73 -4.54 -2.87 3.73
C THR A 73 -5.08 -3.90 4.72
N ASP A 74 -4.16 -4.62 5.37
CA ASP A 74 -4.47 -5.72 6.29
C ASP A 74 -4.96 -5.26 7.67
N ARG A 75 -6.07 -5.84 8.18
CA ARG A 75 -6.53 -5.57 9.56
C ARG A 75 -5.65 -6.23 10.61
N TYR A 76 -5.11 -5.40 11.51
CA TYR A 76 -4.29 -5.84 12.63
C TYR A 76 -5.14 -6.07 13.89
N LEU A 77 -5.94 -7.16 13.90
CA LEU A 77 -6.72 -7.56 15.07
C LEU A 77 -5.85 -8.39 16.06
N PRO A 78 -5.83 -8.06 17.37
CA PRO A 78 -5.02 -8.75 18.38
C PRO A 78 -5.32 -10.25 18.50
N HIS A 79 -6.60 -10.65 18.44
CA HIS A 79 -7.06 -12.02 18.67
C HIS A 79 -7.30 -12.83 17.39
N SER A 80 -6.56 -12.55 16.31
CA SER A 80 -6.70 -13.28 15.04
C SER A 80 -5.66 -14.40 14.88
N ILE A 81 -5.97 -15.44 14.09
CA ILE A 81 -5.00 -16.49 13.69
C ILE A 81 -3.75 -15.85 13.06
N LYS A 82 -3.95 -14.81 12.24
CA LYS A 82 -2.88 -14.02 11.62
C LYS A 82 -1.99 -13.33 12.67
N SER A 83 -2.50 -13.03 13.86
CA SER A 83 -1.72 -12.50 14.99
C SER A 83 -0.74 -13.53 15.53
N ALA A 84 -1.19 -14.76 15.77
CA ALA A 84 -0.34 -15.86 16.23
C ALA A 84 0.77 -16.19 15.21
N GLU A 85 0.46 -16.17 13.91
CA GLU A 85 1.50 -16.34 12.89
C GLU A 85 2.49 -15.16 12.84
N ARG A 86 2.04 -13.91 13.06
CA ARG A 86 2.92 -12.74 13.10
C ARG A 86 3.94 -12.85 14.24
N GLY A 87 3.51 -13.30 15.42
CA GLY A 87 4.42 -13.56 16.54
C GLY A 87 5.53 -14.55 16.20
N LYS A 88 5.25 -15.57 15.38
CA LYS A 88 6.26 -16.53 14.90
C LYS A 88 7.22 -15.94 13.87
N ARG A 89 6.79 -14.92 13.11
CA ARG A 89 7.61 -14.24 12.08
C ARG A 89 8.47 -13.10 12.65
N SER A 90 8.13 -12.57 13.83
CA SER A 90 8.80 -11.43 14.47
C SER A 90 9.94 -11.86 15.40
N SER A 91 10.91 -12.63 14.90
CA SER A 91 12.08 -13.09 15.67
C SER A 91 13.16 -12.02 15.86
N ALA A 92 13.08 -10.89 15.14
CA ALA A 92 14.10 -9.82 15.16
C ALA A 92 13.75 -8.59 16.03
N GLY A 93 12.67 -8.69 16.83
CA GLY A 93 12.11 -7.59 17.61
C GLY A 93 11.40 -6.53 16.74
N ASP A 94 10.70 -5.61 17.39
CA ASP A 94 10.06 -4.47 16.76
C ASP A 94 10.53 -3.15 17.37
N ILE A 95 10.23 -2.03 16.70
CA ILE A 95 10.43 -0.71 17.27
C ILE A 95 9.10 0.04 17.20
N ARG A 96 8.80 0.86 18.21
CA ARG A 96 7.65 1.76 18.17
C ARG A 96 8.12 3.14 17.71
N VAL A 97 7.53 3.64 16.62
CA VAL A 97 7.77 5.01 16.15
C VAL A 97 6.42 5.64 15.86
N LYS A 98 6.09 6.71 16.59
CA LYS A 98 4.88 7.49 16.33
C LYS A 98 5.16 8.45 15.17
N ILE A 99 4.25 8.49 14.20
CA ILE A 99 4.32 9.45 13.08
C ILE A 99 3.58 10.72 13.52
N ILE A 100 4.31 11.83 13.59
CA ILE A 100 3.80 13.11 14.10
C ILE A 100 3.60 14.09 12.94
N SER A 101 4.50 14.10 11.95
CA SER A 101 4.41 15.00 10.80
C SER A 101 4.92 14.36 9.51
N SER A 102 4.55 14.94 8.37
CA SER A 102 5.07 14.56 7.05
C SER A 102 6.56 14.90 6.89
N THR A 103 7.05 15.93 7.57
CA THR A 103 8.47 16.34 7.55
C THR A 103 9.36 15.49 8.45
N GLN A 104 8.76 14.64 9.30
CA GLN A 104 9.51 13.73 10.17
C GLN A 104 10.32 12.75 9.32
N LYS A 105 11.57 12.54 9.72
CA LYS A 105 12.46 11.59 9.06
C LYS A 105 11.88 10.17 9.10
N LYS A 106 11.94 9.49 7.95
CA LYS A 106 11.64 8.06 7.84
C LYS A 106 12.64 7.28 8.69
N THR A 107 12.17 6.26 9.40
CA THR A 107 13.06 5.39 10.18
C THR A 107 13.94 4.53 9.27
N ILE A 108 15.23 4.47 9.59
CA ILE A 108 16.21 3.61 8.90
C ILE A 108 15.90 2.13 9.18
N GLN A 109 15.36 1.82 10.37
CA GLN A 109 15.03 0.45 10.79
C GLN A 109 13.63 0.04 10.31
N TRP A 110 13.36 0.22 9.01
CA TRP A 110 12.02 0.05 8.42
C TRP A 110 11.42 -1.35 8.65
N LYS A 111 12.23 -2.41 8.56
CA LYS A 111 11.77 -3.78 8.80
C LYS A 111 11.24 -3.98 10.22
N LYS A 112 11.92 -3.40 11.23
CA LYS A 112 11.46 -3.45 12.63
C LYS A 112 10.27 -2.53 12.88
N PHE A 113 10.23 -1.38 12.18
CA PHE A 113 9.08 -0.49 12.20
C PHE A 113 7.81 -1.18 11.69
N LEU A 114 7.91 -1.86 10.53
CA LEU A 114 6.86 -2.72 9.98
C LEU A 114 6.76 -4.10 10.67
N ALA A 115 7.47 -4.38 11.75
CA ALA A 115 7.16 -5.56 12.57
C ALA A 115 6.06 -5.22 13.59
N ASN A 116 6.01 -3.98 14.05
CA ASN A 116 5.05 -3.50 15.03
C ASN A 116 3.67 -3.26 14.37
N ALA A 117 2.62 -3.89 14.88
CA ALA A 117 1.27 -3.77 14.33
C ALA A 117 0.71 -2.34 14.42
N THR A 118 0.94 -1.66 15.54
CA THR A 118 0.46 -0.28 15.77
C THR A 118 1.07 0.69 14.77
N ASN A 119 2.38 0.59 14.52
CA ASN A 119 3.04 1.42 13.51
C ASN A 119 2.45 1.24 12.11
N LYS A 120 2.05 0.02 11.74
CA LYS A 120 1.45 -0.23 10.43
C LYS A 120 0.10 0.45 10.29
N THR A 121 -0.74 0.31 11.33
CA THR A 121 -2.04 0.97 11.36
C THR A 121 -1.87 2.49 11.27
N GLU A 122 -1.00 3.07 12.10
CA GLU A 122 -0.72 4.52 12.08
C GLU A 122 -0.09 4.98 10.76
N LEU A 123 0.75 4.16 10.13
CA LEU A 123 1.31 4.46 8.81
C LEU A 123 0.20 4.55 7.76
N VAL A 124 -0.73 3.60 7.73
CA VAL A 124 -1.84 3.62 6.78
C VAL A 124 -2.73 4.84 7.02
N GLU A 125 -3.08 5.12 8.27
CA GLU A 125 -3.86 6.32 8.64
C GLU A 125 -3.16 7.61 8.22
N PHE A 126 -1.85 7.70 8.47
CA PHE A 126 -1.04 8.82 8.02
C PHE A 126 -1.07 8.99 6.50
N LEU A 127 -0.90 7.90 5.73
CA LEU A 127 -0.90 7.96 4.27
C LEU A 127 -2.23 8.50 3.71
N VAL A 128 -3.36 7.97 4.20
CA VAL A 128 -4.69 8.42 3.78
C VAL A 128 -4.87 9.91 4.06
N LYS A 129 -4.56 10.33 5.29
CA LYS A 129 -4.66 11.74 5.71
C LYS A 129 -3.72 12.65 4.93
N GLU A 130 -2.53 12.17 4.58
CA GLU A 130 -1.57 12.93 3.79
C GLU A 130 -2.09 13.14 2.37
N TRP A 131 -2.71 12.12 1.77
CA TRP A 131 -3.26 12.16 0.41
C TRP A 131 -4.55 12.97 0.28
N GLU A 132 -5.25 13.28 1.37
CA GLU A 132 -6.38 14.22 1.40
C GLU A 132 -5.94 15.69 1.22
N LYS A 133 -4.64 16.00 1.33
CA LYS A 133 -4.15 17.37 1.16
C LYS A 133 -4.29 17.84 -0.28
N ALA A 134 -4.55 19.15 -0.43
CA ALA A 134 -4.72 19.83 -1.73
C ALA A 134 -3.58 19.62 -2.74
N TYR A 135 -2.37 19.28 -2.27
CA TYR A 135 -1.25 18.92 -3.14
C TYR A 135 -1.54 17.69 -4.03
N TYR A 136 -2.31 16.72 -3.54
CA TYR A 136 -2.60 15.46 -4.25
C TYR A 136 -3.86 15.54 -5.11
N THR A 137 -4.80 16.44 -4.82
CA THR A 137 -6.07 16.60 -5.55
C THR A 137 -5.91 16.76 -7.06
N PRO A 138 -4.99 17.59 -7.60
CA PRO A 138 -4.80 17.71 -9.04
C PRO A 138 -4.33 16.40 -9.70
N LYS A 139 -3.58 15.57 -8.96
CA LYS A 139 -3.08 14.28 -9.46
C LYS A 139 -4.18 13.22 -9.54
N LEU A 140 -5.32 13.43 -8.89
CA LEU A 140 -6.48 12.54 -8.88
C LEU A 140 -7.51 12.85 -9.98
N GLN A 141 -7.33 13.94 -10.75
CA GLN A 141 -8.29 14.29 -11.80
C GLN A 141 -8.50 13.13 -12.78
N GLY A 142 -9.75 12.66 -12.88
CA GLY A 142 -10.14 11.54 -13.75
C GLY A 142 -9.93 10.14 -13.16
N VAL A 143 -9.47 10.03 -11.90
CA VAL A 143 -9.28 8.78 -11.17
C VAL A 143 -10.15 8.79 -9.91
N ASN A 144 -10.82 7.67 -9.64
CA ASN A 144 -11.56 7.44 -8.41
C ASN A 144 -10.74 6.52 -7.49
N PRO A 145 -9.81 7.05 -6.67
CA PRO A 145 -9.12 6.26 -5.67
C PRO A 145 -10.09 5.92 -4.53
N ILE A 146 -10.09 4.66 -4.12
CA ILE A 146 -10.74 4.19 -2.91
C ILE A 146 -9.64 3.69 -1.99
N CYS A 147 -9.50 4.35 -0.85
CA CYS A 147 -8.77 3.74 0.25
C CYS A 147 -9.79 3.03 1.13
N CYS A 148 -9.55 1.75 1.38
CA CYS A 148 -10.31 0.98 2.36
C CYS A 148 -9.41 0.77 3.57
N PRO A 149 -9.26 1.78 4.46
CA PRO A 149 -8.55 1.56 5.70
C PRO A 149 -9.33 0.53 6.51
N TRP A 150 -10.62 0.72 6.82
CA TRP A 150 -11.43 -0.29 7.54
C TRP A 150 -12.95 -0.16 7.31
N GLY A 151 -13.59 -1.20 6.76
CA GLY A 151 -14.94 -1.68 7.12
C GLY A 151 -16.20 -0.84 6.86
N ASP A 152 -16.23 0.45 7.17
CA ASP A 152 -17.45 1.27 7.07
C ASP A 152 -17.16 2.52 6.24
N VAL A 153 -17.89 2.64 5.13
CA VAL A 153 -17.95 3.77 4.18
C VAL A 153 -16.63 4.52 3.99
N SER A 154 -15.85 4.11 2.98
CA SER A 154 -14.64 4.79 2.53
C SER A 154 -14.85 6.30 2.41
N PRO A 155 -13.91 7.14 2.86
CA PRO A 155 -13.80 8.47 2.31
C PRO A 155 -13.38 8.27 0.85
N SER A 156 -14.32 8.44 -0.08
CA SER A 156 -13.93 8.79 -1.44
C SER A 156 -13.12 10.07 -1.33
N PHE A 157 -11.91 10.10 -1.90
CA PHE A 157 -11.16 11.34 -2.04
C PHE A 157 -12.03 12.28 -2.91
N LYS A 158 -12.71 13.23 -2.28
CA LYS A 158 -13.59 14.21 -2.94
C LYS A 158 -12.78 15.40 -3.44
#